data_AF-A0A7W1SGN7-F1
#
_entry.id   AF-A0A7W1SGN7-F1
#
_cell.length_a   1.000
_cell.length_b   1.000
_cell.length_c   1.000
_cell.angle_alpha   90.00
_cell.angle_beta   90.00
_cell.angle_gamma   90.00
#
_symmetry.space_group_name_H-M   'P 1'
#
loop_
_entity.id
_entity.type
_entity.pdbx_description
1 polymer ?
#
loop_
_entity_poly.entity_id
_entity_poly.type
_entity_poly.pdbx_seq_one_letter_code
_entity_poly.pdbx_strand_id
1 'polypeptide(L)'
;MKKKQRTSRTKARSAAELDARHDAGVDLSAHMDLDKSARPGRAVQRVNVDFPVDVLREIDQEARRLGVTRQAFIKVRLADSLVKSH
;
A
#
# COMPACT_ATOMS: atom_id res chain seq x y z
N MET A 1 -16.29 30.07 -4.04
CA MET A 1 -16.59 28.96 -4.98
C MET A 1 -15.60 29.02 -6.14
N LYS A 2 -14.59 28.14 -6.20
CA LYS A 2 -13.60 28.12 -7.30
C LYS A 2 -14.03 27.14 -8.38
N LYS A 3 -14.13 27.62 -9.62
CA LYS A 3 -14.61 26.90 -10.82
C LYS A 3 -13.71 25.70 -11.13
N LYS A 4 -14.26 24.48 -11.20
CA LYS A 4 -13.59 23.29 -11.75
C LYS A 4 -13.37 23.49 -13.25
N GLN A 5 -12.12 23.58 -13.69
CA GLN A 5 -11.76 23.60 -15.11
C GLN A 5 -12.12 22.24 -15.74
N ARG A 6 -12.67 22.30 -16.95
CA ARG A 6 -13.14 21.16 -17.75
C ARG A 6 -11.93 20.31 -18.13
N THR A 7 -11.88 19.05 -17.74
CA THR A 7 -10.86 18.10 -18.21
C THR A 7 -11.03 17.89 -19.71
N SER A 8 -9.96 18.13 -20.48
CA SER A 8 -9.93 17.88 -21.92
C SER A 8 -10.22 16.41 -22.20
N ARG A 9 -11.01 16.12 -23.24
CA ARG A 9 -11.22 14.75 -23.75
C ARG A 9 -9.89 14.17 -24.24
N THR A 10 -9.16 13.48 -23.37
CA THR A 10 -8.00 12.68 -23.77
C THR A 10 -8.50 11.48 -24.57
N LYS A 11 -8.06 11.35 -25.82
CA LYS A 11 -8.39 10.22 -26.71
C LYS A 11 -7.94 8.92 -26.03
N ALA A 12 -8.84 7.95 -25.90
CA ALA A 12 -8.47 6.62 -25.43
C ALA A 12 -7.45 6.01 -26.41
N ARG A 13 -6.31 5.58 -25.89
CA ARG A 13 -5.25 4.89 -26.65
C ARG A 13 -5.25 3.41 -26.27
N SER A 14 -4.72 2.56 -27.14
CA SER A 14 -4.51 1.15 -26.80
C SER A 14 -3.34 1.01 -25.84
N ALA A 15 -3.31 -0.10 -25.08
CA ALA A 15 -2.18 -0.41 -24.19
C ALA A 15 -0.85 -0.49 -24.97
N ALA A 16 -0.86 -1.14 -26.14
CA ALA A 16 0.33 -1.27 -26.99
C ALA A 16 0.89 0.08 -27.47
N GLU A 17 0.04 1.07 -27.77
CA GLU A 17 0.49 2.41 -28.16
C GLU A 17 1.09 3.18 -26.97
N LEU A 18 0.61 2.91 -25.75
CA LEU A 18 1.14 3.51 -24.53
C LEU A 18 2.52 2.91 -24.18
N ASP A 19 2.65 1.59 -24.25
CA ASP A 19 3.91 0.87 -24.00
C ASP A 19 5.01 1.31 -24.97
N ALA A 20 4.71 1.34 -26.28
CA ALA A 20 5.69 1.78 -27.27
C ALA A 20 6.19 3.22 -27.04
N ARG A 21 5.34 4.11 -26.51
CA ARG A 21 5.73 5.48 -26.16
C ARG A 21 6.53 5.55 -24.86
N HIS A 22 6.17 4.73 -23.87
CA HIS A 22 6.94 4.59 -22.64
C HIS A 22 8.37 4.13 -22.96
N ASP A 23 8.51 3.10 -23.79
CA ASP A 23 9.80 2.54 -24.19
C ASP A 23 10.63 3.52 -25.04
N ALA A 24 9.96 4.39 -25.80
CA ALA A 24 10.59 5.48 -26.53
C ALA A 24 10.99 6.69 -25.64
N GLY A 25 10.78 6.61 -24.32
CA GLY A 25 11.13 7.68 -23.38
C GLY A 25 10.25 8.92 -23.47
N VAL A 26 9.07 8.81 -24.07
CA VAL A 26 8.12 9.92 -24.22
C VAL A 26 7.43 10.20 -22.88
N ASP A 27 7.28 11.47 -22.52
CA ASP A 27 6.51 11.85 -21.33
C ASP A 27 5.03 11.47 -21.48
N LEU A 28 4.56 10.59 -20.60
CA LEU A 28 3.19 10.09 -20.56
C LEU A 28 2.32 10.79 -19.50
N SER A 29 2.83 11.81 -18.80
CA SER A 29 2.12 12.47 -17.69
C SER A 29 0.73 12.98 -18.09
N ALA A 30 0.56 13.45 -19.33
CA ALA A 30 -0.74 13.91 -19.87
C ALA A 30 -1.78 12.79 -20.05
N HIS A 31 -1.36 11.53 -19.97
CA HIS A 31 -2.19 10.33 -20.10
C HIS A 31 -2.43 9.61 -18.77
N MET A 32 -1.84 10.10 -17.67
CA MET A 32 -1.97 9.51 -16.34
C MET A 32 -2.87 10.38 -15.45
N ASP A 33 -3.78 9.73 -14.73
CA ASP A 33 -4.58 10.37 -13.68
C ASP A 33 -3.78 10.34 -12.36
N LEU A 34 -2.90 11.32 -12.19
CA LEU A 34 -2.04 11.43 -11.00
C LEU A 34 -2.85 11.70 -9.72
N ASP A 35 -4.03 12.33 -9.83
CA ASP A 35 -4.92 12.56 -8.70
C ASP A 35 -5.48 11.24 -8.14
N LYS A 36 -5.64 10.22 -9.00
CA LYS A 36 -6.00 8.85 -8.59
C LYS A 36 -4.81 7.94 -8.36
N SER A 37 -3.58 8.45 -8.49
CA SER A 37 -2.39 7.65 -8.21
C SER A 37 -2.34 7.33 -6.71
N ALA A 38 -2.54 6.07 -6.37
CA ALA A 38 -2.43 5.57 -5.02
C ALA A 38 -1.40 4.45 -5.00
N ARG A 39 -0.62 4.34 -3.92
CA ARG A 39 0.20 3.14 -3.68
C ARG A 39 -0.63 2.17 -2.85
N PRO A 40 -1.07 1.03 -3.42
CA PRO A 40 -1.78 0.02 -2.65
C PRO A 40 -0.97 -0.37 -1.41
N GLY A 41 -1.64 -0.55 -0.27
CA GLY A 41 -0.98 -0.92 1.00
C GLY A 41 -0.28 0.22 1.76
N ARG A 42 -0.36 1.48 1.31
CA ARG A 42 0.13 2.64 2.09
C ARG A 42 -0.86 3.22 3.09
N ALA A 43 -2.15 2.93 2.95
CA ALA A 43 -3.14 3.38 3.92
C ALA A 43 -2.90 2.65 5.24
N VAL A 44 -2.59 3.41 6.30
CA VAL A 44 -2.39 2.88 7.65
C VAL A 44 -3.57 3.31 8.52
N GLN A 45 -4.26 2.34 9.10
CA GLN A 45 -5.28 2.57 10.12
C GLN A 45 -4.73 2.13 11.47
N ARG A 46 -4.80 3.01 12.48
CA ARG A 46 -4.39 2.68 13.85
C ARG A 46 -5.49 1.86 14.52
N VAL A 47 -5.09 0.79 15.18
CA VAL A 47 -5.96 -0.07 15.99
C VAL A 47 -5.33 -0.17 17.38
N ASN A 48 -6.16 -0.02 18.42
CA ASN A 48 -5.74 -0.22 19.81
C ASN A 48 -6.24 -1.59 20.27
N VAL A 49 -5.39 -2.35 20.93
CA VAL A 49 -5.69 -3.70 21.45
C VAL A 49 -5.04 -3.85 22.81
N ASP A 50 -5.80 -4.33 23.78
CA ASP A 50 -5.29 -4.69 25.09
C ASP A 50 -4.94 -6.19 25.14
N PHE A 51 -3.81 -6.51 25.77
CA PHE A 51 -3.34 -7.88 25.95
C PHE A 51 -3.16 -8.16 27.45
N PRO A 52 -3.48 -9.38 27.92
CA PRO A 52 -3.05 -9.83 29.24
C PRO A 52 -1.54 -9.70 29.38
N VAL A 53 -1.07 -9.35 30.59
CA VAL A 53 0.36 -9.10 30.85
C VAL A 53 1.21 -10.31 30.50
N ASP A 54 0.74 -11.52 30.80
CA ASP A 54 1.49 -12.75 30.55
C ASP A 54 1.68 -13.02 29.05
N VAL A 55 0.62 -12.79 28.25
CA VAL A 55 0.70 -12.90 26.78
C VAL A 55 1.66 -11.86 26.22
N LEU A 56 1.65 -10.62 26.74
CA LEU A 56 2.56 -9.58 26.29
C LEU A 56 4.03 -9.94 26.56
N ARG A 57 4.33 -10.60 27.69
CA ARG A 57 5.67 -11.08 28.03
C ARG A 57 6.15 -12.15 27.05
N GLU A 58 5.29 -13.10 26.68
CA GLU A 58 5.62 -14.12 25.67
C GLU A 58 5.90 -13.50 24.30
N ILE A 59 5.08 -12.54 23.88
CA ILE A 59 5.29 -11.77 22.64
C ILE A 59 6.65 -11.06 22.67
N ASP A 60 6.99 -10.41 23.79
CA ASP A 60 8.26 -9.71 23.94
C ASP A 60 9.47 -10.63 23.90
N GLN A 61 9.37 -11.81 24.51
CA GLN A 61 10.42 -12.81 24.48
C GLN A 61 10.69 -13.28 23.04
N GLU A 62 9.65 -13.58 22.27
CA GLU A 62 9.78 -14.00 20.89
C GLU A 62 10.28 -12.88 19.97
N ALA A 63 9.80 -11.65 20.17
CA ALA A 63 10.29 -10.49 19.42
C ALA A 63 11.80 -10.27 19.66
N ARG A 64 12.25 -10.38 20.92
CA ARG A 64 13.68 -10.30 21.28
C ARG A 64 14.50 -11.43 20.67
N ARG A 65 14.00 -12.67 20.73
CA ARG A 65 14.67 -13.85 20.14
C ARG A 65 14.91 -13.67 18.64
N LEU A 66 13.97 -13.03 17.94
CA LEU A 66 14.07 -12.74 16.51
C LEU A 66 14.75 -11.41 16.18
N GLY A 67 15.13 -10.62 17.19
CA GLY A 67 15.79 -9.32 16.99
C GLY A 67 14.89 -8.26 16.34
N VAL A 68 13.57 -8.36 16.52
CA VAL A 68 12.59 -7.43 15.94
C VAL A 68 11.80 -6.70 17.02
N THR A 69 11.13 -5.61 16.63
CA THR A 69 10.23 -4.91 17.54
C THR A 69 8.96 -5.73 17.80
N ARG A 70 8.31 -5.52 18.94
CA ARG A 70 7.01 -6.11 19.28
C ARG A 70 5.99 -5.93 18.15
N GLN A 71 5.87 -4.72 17.61
CA GLN A 71 4.93 -4.42 16.52
C GLN A 71 5.27 -5.18 15.23
N ALA A 72 6.56 -5.30 14.88
CA ALA A 72 6.98 -6.07 13.72
C ALA A 72 6.66 -7.56 13.91
N PHE A 73 6.91 -8.10 15.10
CA PHE A 73 6.55 -9.48 15.43
C PHE A 73 5.04 -9.72 15.29
N ILE A 74 4.21 -8.89 15.92
CA ILE A 74 2.75 -8.98 15.83
C ILE A 74 2.28 -8.91 14.38
N LYS A 75 2.85 -7.99 13.58
CA LYS A 75 2.50 -7.82 12.17
C LYS A 75 2.78 -9.07 11.34
N VAL A 76 3.95 -9.68 11.51
CA VAL A 76 4.33 -10.89 10.76
C VAL A 76 3.43 -12.06 11.16
N ARG A 77 3.24 -12.29 12.47
CA ARG A 77 2.41 -13.39 12.95
C ARG A 77 0.95 -13.28 12.51
N LEU A 78 0.41 -12.05 12.49
CA LEU A 78 -0.94 -11.81 11.95
C LEU A 78 -1.01 -12.07 10.44
N ALA A 79 0.00 -11.63 9.68
CA ALA A 79 0.06 -11.90 8.25
C ALA A 79 0.11 -13.42 7.96
N ASP A 80 0.93 -14.18 8.69
CA ASP A 80 1.02 -15.64 8.55
C ASP A 80 -0.33 -16.34 8.78
N SER A 81 -1.15 -15.83 9.70
CA SER A 81 -2.49 -16.35 9.98
C SER A 81 -3.50 -16.01 8.89
N LEU A 82 -3.40 -14.84 8.27
CA LEU A 82 -4.33 -14.36 7.22
C LEU A 82 -4.01 -14.93 5.83
N VAL A 83 -2.76 -15.35 5.58
CA VAL A 83 -2.34 -15.93 4.28
C VAL A 83 -3.02 -17.28 4.01
N LYS A 84 -3.51 -17.98 5.04
CA LYS A 84 -4.16 -19.29 4.91
C LYS A 84 -5.67 -19.23 4.61
N SER A 85 -6.23 -18.04 4.42
CA SER A 85 -7.68 -17.82 4.25
C SER A 85 -8.13 -17.78 2.78
N HIS A 86 -7.37 -18.34 1.85
CA HIS A 86 -7.68 -18.37 0.42
C HIS A 86 -7.84 -19.79 -0.10
#